data_AF-A0AAV0MTM2-F1
#
_entry.id   AF-A0AAV0MTM2-F1
#
_cell.length_a   1.000
_cell.length_b   1.000
_cell.length_c   1.000
_cell.angle_alpha   90.00
_cell.angle_beta   90.00
_cell.angle_gamma   90.00
#
_symmetry.space_group_name_H-M   'P 1'
#
loop_
_entity.id
_entity.type
_entity.pdbx_description
1 polymer ?
#
loop_
_entity_poly.entity_id
_entity_poly.type
_entity_poly.pdbx_seq_one_letter_code
_entity_poly.pdbx_strand_id
1 'polypeptide(L)'
;MRRNLFLRIVEGVKNQDPYFQSNPDCTGRERFSALQKCATSMRMLAYDFARLLHVGQQRGFPGMLGSIDCMHWEWKNCPTSWKGQYARGDHETPMIMLEAVASQDLWI
;
A
#
# COMPACT_ATOMS: atom_id res chain seq x y z
N MET A 1 5.85 15.82 11.49
CA MET A 1 7.11 15.09 11.75
C MET A 1 8.29 15.89 11.22
N ARG A 2 9.48 15.87 11.87
CA ARG A 2 10.68 16.55 11.34
C ARG A 2 11.21 15.83 10.10
N ARG A 3 11.62 16.58 9.06
CA ARG A 3 12.07 16.02 7.76
C ARG A 3 13.17 14.97 7.89
N ASN A 4 14.19 15.21 8.71
CA ASN A 4 15.31 14.26 8.89
C ASN A 4 14.88 12.94 9.53
N LEU A 5 13.91 12.96 10.45
CA LEU A 5 13.36 11.74 11.03
C LEU A 5 12.57 10.96 9.98
N PHE A 6 11.74 11.67 9.19
CA PHE A 6 10.96 11.07 8.12
C PHE A 6 11.86 10.37 7.09
N LEU A 7 12.92 11.02 6.61
CA LEU A 7 13.85 10.43 5.65
C LEU A 7 14.57 9.19 6.20
N ARG A 8 14.92 9.19 7.50
CA ARG A 8 15.50 8.00 8.14
C ARG A 8 14.52 6.83 8.22
N ILE A 9 13.24 7.11 8.45
CA ILE A 9 12.19 6.09 8.43
C ILE A 9 12.03 5.53 7.02
N VAL A 10 11.93 6.40 6.00
CA VAL A 10 11.85 5.99 4.59
C VAL A 10 13.02 5.08 4.21
N GLU A 11 14.24 5.48 4.57
CA GLU A 11 15.44 4.71 4.26
C GLU A 11 15.49 3.37 5.00
N GLY A 12 15.15 3.35 6.29
CA GLY A 12 15.08 2.11 7.07
C GLY A 12 14.06 1.12 6.49
N VAL A 13 12.88 1.63 6.13
CA VAL A 13 11.81 0.83 5.54
C VAL A 13 12.19 0.32 4.15
N LYS A 14 12.81 1.15 3.31
CA LYS A 14 13.31 0.75 1.98
C LYS A 14 14.38 -0.35 2.04
N ASN A 15 15.26 -0.28 3.04
CA ASN A 15 16.32 -1.29 3.22
C ASN A 15 15.79 -2.60 3.80
N GLN A 16 14.68 -2.56 4.54
CA GLN A 16 14.12 -3.74 5.18
C GLN A 16 13.10 -4.48 4.31
N ASP A 17 12.40 -3.75 3.44
CA ASP A 17 11.28 -4.28 2.66
C ASP A 17 11.42 -3.95 1.17
N PRO A 18 11.59 -4.97 0.30
CA PRO A 18 11.62 -4.82 -1.15
C PRO A 18 10.41 -4.07 -1.74
N TYR A 19 9.26 -4.03 -1.07
CA TYR A 19 8.07 -3.26 -1.48
C TYR A 19 8.37 -1.77 -1.68
N PHE A 20 9.25 -1.22 -0.85
CA PHE A 20 9.60 0.20 -0.88
C PHE A 20 10.77 0.51 -1.82
N GLN A 21 11.38 -0.50 -2.45
CA GLN A 21 12.38 -0.29 -3.48
C GLN A 21 11.69 0.13 -4.80
N SER A 22 12.36 0.96 -5.62
CA SER A 22 11.83 1.38 -6.92
C SER A 22 11.83 0.15 -7.83
N ASN A 23 10.65 -0.29 -8.23
CA ASN A 23 10.46 -1.41 -9.14
C ASN A 23 9.47 -1.00 -10.24
N PRO A 24 9.56 -1.60 -11.44
CA PRO A 24 8.53 -1.43 -12.46
C PRO A 24 7.22 -2.09 -12.05
N ASP A 25 6.08 -1.50 -12.44
CA ASP A 25 4.75 -2.10 -12.30
C ASP A 25 4.51 -3.18 -13.38
N CYS A 26 3.34 -3.81 -13.34
CA CYS A 26 2.96 -4.84 -14.31
C CYS A 26 2.82 -4.32 -15.76
N THR A 27 2.83 -3.00 -15.97
CA THR A 27 2.84 -2.34 -17.27
C THR A 27 4.24 -1.84 -17.69
N GLY A 28 5.25 -2.05 -16.85
CA GLY A 28 6.62 -1.60 -17.06
C GLY A 28 6.90 -0.15 -16.68
N ARG A 29 5.97 0.53 -15.98
CA ARG A 29 6.15 1.92 -15.52
C ARG A 29 6.79 1.95 -14.12
N GLU A 30 7.59 2.97 -13.83
CA GLU A 30 8.14 3.19 -12.48
C GLU A 30 6.99 3.37 -11.46
N ARG A 31 7.02 2.56 -10.40
CA ARG A 31 6.05 2.62 -9.30
C ARG A 31 6.28 3.85 -8.42
N PHE A 32 5.35 4.11 -7.51
CA PHE A 32 5.55 5.10 -6.46
C PHE A 32 6.82 4.82 -5.65
N SER A 33 7.58 5.87 -5.41
CA SER A 33 8.80 5.85 -4.61
C SER A 33 8.52 5.48 -3.15
N ALA A 34 9.53 4.98 -2.44
CA ALA A 34 9.49 4.75 -0.99
C ALA A 34 8.94 5.97 -0.24
N LEU A 35 9.34 7.16 -0.68
CA LEU A 35 8.97 8.42 -0.07
C LEU A 35 7.47 8.70 -0.20
N GLN A 36 6.91 8.52 -1.39
CA GLN A 36 5.49 8.66 -1.66
C GLN A 36 4.68 7.65 -0.85
N LYS A 37 5.09 6.37 -0.85
CA LYS A 37 4.42 5.29 -0.10
C LYS A 37 4.42 5.56 1.41
N CYS A 38 5.56 5.93 1.98
CA CYS A 38 5.65 6.25 3.41
C CYS A 38 4.86 7.50 3.79
N ALA A 39 4.88 8.55 2.94
CA ALA A 39 4.11 9.76 3.18
C ALA A 39 2.61 9.48 3.21
N THR A 40 2.09 8.74 2.23
CA THR A 40 0.67 8.37 2.17
C THR A 40 0.26 7.48 3.34
N SER A 41 1.06 6.46 3.69
CA SER A 41 0.78 5.61 4.86
C SER A 41 0.76 6.39 6.17
N MET A 42 1.75 7.27 6.42
CA MET A 42 1.75 8.10 7.63
C MET A 42 0.59 9.08 7.66
N ARG A 43 0.19 9.61 6.50
CA ARG A 43 -0.99 10.48 6.38
C ARG A 43 -2.26 9.71 6.70
N MET A 44 -2.44 8.50 6.17
CA MET A 44 -3.57 7.64 6.51
C MET A 44 -3.63 7.32 8.00
N LEU A 45 -2.49 7.02 8.62
CA LEU A 45 -2.39 6.76 10.06
C LEU A 45 -2.72 8.00 10.89
N ALA A 46 -2.41 9.20 10.41
CA ALA A 46 -2.59 10.45 11.15
C ALA A 46 -3.97 11.11 10.96
N TYR A 47 -4.62 10.94 9.80
CA TYR A 47 -5.84 11.68 9.43
C TYR A 47 -7.14 10.86 9.53
N ASP A 48 -7.12 9.80 10.33
CA ASP A 48 -8.22 8.88 10.66
C ASP A 48 -8.80 8.10 9.48
N PHE A 49 -8.66 6.77 9.57
CA PHE A 49 -9.34 5.78 8.73
C PHE A 49 -10.86 6.05 8.68
N ALA A 50 -11.44 6.47 9.80
CA ALA A 50 -12.85 6.86 9.91
C ALA A 50 -13.22 8.07 9.05
N ARG A 51 -12.34 9.07 8.94
CA ARG A 51 -12.56 10.25 8.07
C ARG A 51 -12.61 9.83 6.61
N LEU A 52 -11.69 8.95 6.19
CA LEU A 52 -11.64 8.47 4.80
C LEU A 52 -12.87 7.63 4.44
N LEU A 53 -13.30 6.74 5.33
CA LEU A 53 -14.54 5.96 5.16
C LEU A 53 -15.77 6.88 5.08
N HIS A 54 -15.84 7.92 5.93
CA HIS A 54 -16.94 8.87 5.91
C HIS A 54 -17.02 9.65 4.59
N VAL A 55 -15.88 10.12 4.07
CA VAL A 55 -15.81 10.80 2.76
C VAL A 55 -16.18 9.85 1.61
N GLY A 56 -15.70 8.60 1.64
CA GLY A 56 -16.09 7.56 0.68
C GLY A 56 -17.59 7.32 0.67
N GLN A 57 -18.20 7.20 1.85
CA GLN A 57 -19.65 7.03 2.01
C GLN A 57 -20.45 8.21 1.45
N GLN A 58 -20.05 9.45 1.73
CA GLN A 58 -20.72 10.65 1.17
C GLN A 58 -20.67 10.70 -0.36
N ARG A 59 -19.69 10.04 -0.97
CA ARG A 59 -19.49 10.00 -2.42
C ARG A 59 -20.12 8.80 -3.11
N GLY A 60 -20.86 7.96 -2.37
CA GLY A 60 -21.49 6.76 -2.92
C GLY A 60 -20.58 5.54 -2.97
N PHE A 61 -19.44 5.56 -2.27
CA PHE A 61 -18.51 4.44 -2.12
C PHE A 61 -18.49 3.96 -0.65
N PRO A 62 -19.60 3.43 -0.12
CA PRO A 62 -19.71 3.03 1.28
C PRO A 62 -18.72 1.89 1.60
N GLY A 63 -17.91 2.08 2.65
CA GLY A 63 -16.90 1.10 3.06
C GLY A 63 -15.64 1.06 2.18
N MET A 64 -15.60 1.85 1.10
CA MET A 64 -14.44 1.92 0.21
C MET A 64 -13.47 3.01 0.63
N LEU A 65 -12.22 2.61 0.73
CA LEU A 65 -11.07 3.46 0.81
C LEU A 65 -10.48 3.52 -0.61
N GLY A 66 -10.65 4.63 -1.33
CA GLY A 66 -10.32 4.71 -2.76
C GLY A 66 -8.89 4.24 -3.07
N SER A 67 -8.72 3.33 -4.02
CA SER A 67 -7.42 2.72 -4.38
C SER A 67 -6.64 3.56 -5.40
N ILE A 68 -5.36 3.86 -5.13
CA ILE A 68 -4.42 4.51 -6.06
C ILE A 68 -3.48 3.49 -6.71
N ASP A 69 -3.06 2.47 -5.97
CA ASP A 69 -2.02 1.54 -6.40
C ASP A 69 -2.32 0.14 -5.85
N CYS A 70 -2.33 -0.87 -6.71
CA CYS A 70 -2.57 -2.27 -6.35
C CYS A 70 -1.31 -3.07 -6.63
N MET A 71 -0.80 -3.79 -5.63
CA MET A 71 0.47 -4.52 -5.74
C MET A 71 0.27 -5.95 -5.29
N HIS A 72 0.67 -6.91 -6.11
CA HIS A 72 0.71 -8.31 -5.70
C HIS A 72 1.97 -8.54 -4.87
N TRP A 73 1.79 -9.07 -3.66
CA TRP A 73 2.85 -9.33 -2.70
C TRP A 73 2.81 -10.78 -2.22
N GLU A 74 3.97 -11.44 -2.19
CA GLU A 74 4.07 -12.81 -1.70
C GLU A 74 3.85 -12.89 -0.18
N TRP A 75 2.84 -13.63 0.23
CA TRP A 75 2.52 -13.85 1.62
C TRP A 75 3.33 -15.01 2.20
N LYS A 76 4.60 -14.73 2.54
CA LYS A 76 5.56 -15.72 3.07
C LYS A 76 5.08 -16.47 4.33
N ASN A 77 4.24 -15.82 5.14
CA ASN A 77 3.69 -16.38 6.39
C ASN A 77 2.21 -16.77 6.27
N CYS A 78 1.73 -17.10 5.06
CA CYS A 78 0.34 -17.51 4.85
C CYS A 78 0.02 -18.84 5.57
N PRO A 79 -1.03 -18.92 6.39
CA PRO A 79 -1.48 -20.18 6.98
C PRO A 79 -1.78 -21.23 5.91
N THR A 80 -1.36 -22.48 6.13
CA THR A 80 -1.56 -23.58 5.17
C THR A 80 -3.04 -23.75 4.76
N SER A 81 -3.95 -23.52 5.70
CA SER A 81 -5.40 -23.57 5.47
C SER A 81 -5.90 -22.56 4.45
N TRP A 82 -5.18 -21.45 4.23
CA TRP A 82 -5.58 -20.35 3.34
C TRP A 82 -4.74 -20.32 2.06
N LYS A 83 -3.63 -21.05 2.00
CA LYS A 83 -2.71 -21.04 0.86
C LYS A 83 -3.42 -21.27 -0.48
N GLY A 84 -4.38 -22.19 -0.56
CA GLY A 84 -5.12 -22.48 -1.79
C GLY A 84 -6.05 -21.35 -2.27
N GLN A 85 -6.55 -20.51 -1.37
CA GLN A 85 -7.43 -19.38 -1.72
C GLN A 85 -6.64 -18.19 -2.29
N TYR A 86 -5.39 -18.04 -1.87
CA TYR A 86 -4.54 -16.90 -2.23
C TYR A 86 -3.40 -17.28 -3.19
N ALA A 87 -3.23 -18.57 -3.50
CA ALA A 87 -2.35 -19.03 -4.57
C ALA A 87 -3.05 -18.84 -5.92
N ARG A 88 -2.39 -18.12 -6.83
CA ARG A 88 -2.87 -17.94 -8.19
C ARG A 88 -2.36 -19.12 -9.02
N GLY A 89 -3.13 -19.65 -9.96
CA GLY A 89 -2.74 -20.88 -10.68
C GLY A 89 -1.42 -20.80 -11.46
N ASP A 90 -0.90 -19.60 -11.69
CA ASP A 90 0.39 -19.27 -12.32
C ASP A 90 1.53 -19.01 -11.31
N HIS A 91 1.24 -18.91 -10.01
CA HIS A 91 2.21 -18.66 -8.93
C HIS A 91 2.05 -19.67 -7.79
N GLU A 92 3.09 -20.43 -7.50
CA GLU A 92 3.09 -21.47 -6.44
C GLU A 92 3.00 -20.90 -5.00
N THR A 93 3.14 -19.58 -4.87
CA THR A 93 3.16 -18.87 -3.59
C THR A 93 1.88 -18.05 -3.41
N PRO A 94 1.32 -18.03 -2.18
CA PRO A 94 0.12 -17.25 -1.90
C PRO A 94 0.44 -15.77 -2.02
N MET A 95 -0.37 -15.03 -2.78
CA MET A 95 -0.19 -13.61 -3.02
C MET A 95 -1.33 -12.82 -2.37
N ILE A 96 -1.00 -11.72 -1.70
CA ILE A 96 -1.96 -10.73 -1.23
C ILE A 96 -1.85 -9.47 -2.10
N MET A 97 -2.99 -8.88 -2.45
CA MET A 97 -3.02 -7.59 -3.12
C MET A 97 -3.02 -6.49 -2.05
N LEU A 98 -1.96 -5.70 -2.00
CA LEU A 98 -1.89 -4.50 -1.17
C LEU A 98 -2.40 -3.32 -1.97
N GLU A 99 -3.45 -2.67 -1.48
CA GLU A 99 -4.06 -1.48 -2.07
C GLU A 99 -3.64 -0.24 -1.29
N ALA A 100 -2.96 0.70 -1.96
CA ALA A 100 -2.68 2.02 -1.41
C ALA A 100 -3.91 2.91 -1.54
N VAL A 101 -4.31 3.57 -0.46
CA VAL A 101 -5.53 4.36 -0.42
C VAL A 101 -5.23 5.85 -0.62
N ALA A 102 -5.97 6.50 -1.52
CA ALA A 102 -6.00 7.96 -1.66
C ALA A 102 -7.02 8.58 -0.73
N SER A 103 -6.62 9.67 -0.08
CA SER A 103 -7.57 10.71 0.27
C SER A 103 -7.70 11.68 -0.90
N GLN A 104 -8.81 12.40 -0.97
CA GLN A 104 -9.06 13.44 -1.99
C GLN A 104 -8.02 14.57 -1.96
N ASP A 105 -7.33 14.73 -0.82
CA ASP A 105 -6.21 15.64 -0.67
C ASP A 105 -5.01 15.06 -1.46
N LEU A 106 -5.00 15.25 -2.79
CA LEU A 106 -3.98 14.81 -3.77
C LEU A 106 -2.56 15.39 -3.53
N TRP A 107 -2.32 15.92 -2.34
CA TRP A 107 -1.03 16.44 -1.92
C TRP A 107 -0.18 15.27 -1.41
N ILE A 108 0.71 14.81 -2.28
CA ILE A 108 1.92 14.05 -1.90
C ILE A 108 2.82 14.96 -1.05
#